data_AF-A0AAW1RHP0-F1
#
_entry.id   AF-A0AAW1RHP0-F1
#
_cell.length_a   1.000
_cell.length_b   1.000
_cell.length_c   1.000
_cell.angle_alpha   90.00
_cell.angle_beta   90.00
_cell.angle_gamma   90.00
#
_symmetry.space_group_name_H-M   'P 1'
#
loop_
_entity.id
_entity.type
_entity.pdbx_description
1 polymer ?
#
loop_
_entity_poly.entity_id
_entity_poly.type
_entity_poly.pdbx_seq_one_letter_code
_entity_poly.pdbx_strand_id
1 'polypeptide(L)'
;MSTADFSFEANGQVMGFGWPCRLLADEARQCLANRHVVFVGDSVTRYQYLSLVQFLSQKQWMWRYGQGPDYCLALEGEWPNWSTFYREGNARISNGTDGVAEEKCDCYRADDGNWAIDNREGKIRENREFTLHHFPLNGMTEHPVKLHVSYFQVMDRPTFEQGGLNALVRALKHVGHPRTPPDAIIMNQGLWAMFTDTITETLEDHFRTIIQTGSNLATHQRSTHLFWKTTTTTLGSIAPEEKLEQLNQDVLRILEETPLWSRLDARQITQDALNQKLNLYGPGDWIHPIPLVYEQINDLFLNFACQPEVNIWGLQQRTELHHGMSQQH
;
A
#
# COMPACT_ATOMS: atom_id res chain seq x y z
N MET A 1 40.48 -3.39 5.94
CA MET A 1 39.36 -4.15 5.36
C MET A 1 38.45 -3.12 4.70
N SER A 2 38.50 -3.00 3.38
CA SER A 2 37.76 -1.98 2.65
C SER A 2 36.28 -2.35 2.55
N THR A 3 35.42 -1.37 2.80
CA THR A 3 34.00 -1.38 2.47
C THR A 3 33.85 -1.55 0.96
N ALA A 4 33.47 -2.75 0.53
CA ALA A 4 33.03 -2.97 -0.83
C ALA A 4 31.69 -2.25 -1.02
N ASP A 5 31.70 -1.19 -1.83
CA ASP A 5 30.51 -0.65 -2.46
C ASP A 5 29.88 -1.78 -3.28
N PHE A 6 28.78 -2.34 -2.78
CA PHE A 6 27.91 -3.19 -3.58
C PHE A 6 27.03 -2.29 -4.46
N SER A 7 27.63 -1.69 -5.48
CA SER A 7 26.89 -1.29 -6.67
C SER A 7 26.48 -2.57 -7.39
N PHE A 8 25.20 -2.90 -7.41
CA PHE A 8 24.66 -3.95 -8.25
C PHE A 8 24.75 -3.51 -9.73
N GLU A 9 25.93 -3.66 -10.32
CA GLU A 9 26.12 -3.67 -11.77
C GLU A 9 26.10 -5.12 -12.24
N ALA A 10 24.90 -5.67 -12.44
CA ALA A 10 24.76 -6.88 -13.25
C ALA A 10 24.93 -6.46 -14.74
N ASN A 11 26.14 -6.65 -15.29
CA ASN A 11 26.43 -6.57 -16.74
C ASN A 11 26.16 -5.23 -17.45
N GLY A 12 26.32 -4.07 -16.81
CA GLY A 12 26.18 -2.77 -17.48
C GLY A 12 24.76 -2.50 -18.04
N GLN A 13 23.79 -3.33 -17.69
CA GLN A 13 22.37 -3.03 -17.82
C GLN A 13 21.89 -2.60 -16.45
N VAL A 14 21.55 -1.32 -16.32
CA VAL A 14 20.71 -0.86 -15.21
C VAL A 14 19.48 -1.77 -15.21
N MET A 15 19.32 -2.62 -14.18
CA MET A 15 18.14 -3.46 -13.98
C MET A 15 16.93 -2.60 -13.56
N GLY A 16 16.66 -1.55 -14.32
CA GLY A 16 15.31 -1.09 -14.49
C GLY A 16 14.64 -2.15 -15.34
N PHE A 17 13.79 -2.98 -14.74
CA PHE A 17 12.56 -3.34 -15.44
C PHE A 17 12.08 -2.06 -16.11
N GLY A 18 11.99 -2.02 -17.44
CA GLY A 18 11.97 -0.81 -18.27
C GLY A 18 10.75 0.11 -18.09
N TRP A 19 10.40 0.44 -16.84
CA TRP A 19 9.48 1.47 -16.41
C TRP A 19 10.26 2.78 -16.48
N PRO A 20 10.00 3.64 -17.48
CA PRO A 20 10.86 4.78 -17.79
C PRO A 20 10.79 5.92 -16.77
N CYS A 21 10.04 5.79 -15.66
CA CYS A 21 9.85 6.87 -14.69
C CYS A 21 9.95 6.33 -13.27
N ARG A 22 11.07 6.57 -12.59
CA ARG A 22 11.12 6.57 -11.12
C ARG A 22 11.00 8.01 -10.68
N LEU A 23 9.93 8.35 -9.96
CA LEU A 23 9.78 9.69 -9.42
C LEU A 23 10.79 9.91 -8.30
N LEU A 24 11.42 11.08 -8.31
CA LEU A 24 12.15 11.56 -7.15
C LEU A 24 11.17 11.87 -6.03
N ALA A 25 11.63 11.84 -4.77
CA ALA A 25 10.76 12.07 -3.62
C ALA A 25 10.06 13.43 -3.67
N ASP A 26 10.74 14.47 -4.17
CA ASP A 26 10.14 15.79 -4.32
C ASP A 26 9.06 15.84 -5.41
N GLU A 27 9.25 15.11 -6.51
CA GLU A 27 8.23 14.97 -7.57
C GLU A 27 7.00 14.19 -7.06
N ALA A 28 7.25 13.10 -6.33
CA ALA A 28 6.19 12.30 -5.71
C ALA A 28 5.40 13.11 -4.67
N ARG A 29 6.08 13.87 -3.80
CA ARG A 29 5.46 14.79 -2.84
C ARG A 29 4.62 15.86 -3.54
N GLN A 30 5.14 16.46 -4.61
CA GLN A 30 4.43 17.48 -5.37
C GLN A 30 3.17 16.89 -6.03
N CYS A 31 3.28 15.70 -6.61
CA CYS A 31 2.14 14.99 -7.18
C CYS A 31 1.06 14.68 -6.12
N LEU A 32 1.47 14.10 -5.00
CA LEU A 32 0.58 13.69 -3.91
C LEU A 32 0.16 14.87 -3.02
N ALA A 33 0.46 16.10 -3.44
CA ALA A 33 0.19 17.28 -2.65
C ALA A 33 -1.31 17.47 -2.42
N ASN A 34 -1.70 17.65 -1.15
CA ASN A 34 -3.10 17.81 -0.73
C ASN A 34 -3.97 16.60 -1.07
N ARG A 35 -3.36 15.41 -1.18
CA ARG A 35 -4.05 14.15 -1.40
C ARG A 35 -4.16 13.33 -0.12
N HIS A 36 -5.24 12.59 0.01
CA HIS A 36 -5.42 11.54 1.02
C HIS A 36 -5.31 10.16 0.36
N VAL A 37 -4.20 9.47 0.63
CA VAL A 37 -3.91 8.12 0.12
C VAL A 37 -4.13 7.11 1.25
N VAL A 38 -4.98 6.11 1.02
CA VAL A 38 -5.34 5.11 2.02
C VAL A 38 -4.92 3.73 1.56
N PHE A 39 -4.18 3.02 2.41
CA PHE A 39 -3.81 1.63 2.26
C PHE A 39 -4.72 0.77 3.14
N VAL A 40 -5.36 -0.24 2.56
CA VAL A 40 -6.24 -1.15 3.29
C VAL A 40 -5.80 -2.58 3.02
N GLY A 41 -5.45 -3.33 4.05
CA GLY A 41 -5.07 -4.72 3.87
C GLY A 41 -4.39 -5.35 5.07
N ASP A 42 -3.52 -6.31 4.79
CA ASP A 42 -2.77 -7.09 5.77
C ASP A 42 -1.40 -6.48 6.11
N SER A 43 -0.55 -7.26 6.80
CA SER A 43 0.81 -6.86 7.16
C SER A 43 1.71 -6.56 5.97
N VAL A 44 1.53 -7.21 4.81
CA VAL A 44 2.30 -6.89 3.60
C VAL A 44 1.95 -5.48 3.12
N THR A 45 0.70 -5.06 3.29
CA THR A 45 0.24 -3.71 2.96
C THR A 45 0.74 -2.66 3.96
N ARG A 46 0.86 -3.00 5.25
CA ARG A 46 1.51 -2.15 6.28
C ARG A 46 2.93 -1.77 5.89
N TYR A 47 3.73 -2.74 5.46
CA TYR A 47 5.13 -2.48 5.13
C TYR A 47 5.31 -1.72 3.82
N GLN A 48 4.43 -1.93 2.84
CA GLN A 48 4.36 -1.07 1.67
C GLN A 48 4.08 0.39 2.05
N TYR A 49 3.09 0.61 2.92
CA TYR A 49 2.74 1.92 3.45
C TYR A 49 3.93 2.59 4.13
N LEU A 50 4.62 1.89 5.04
CA LEU A 50 5.78 2.45 5.75
C LEU A 50 6.94 2.76 4.81
N SER A 51 7.13 1.96 3.77
CA SER A 51 8.13 2.21 2.73
C SER A 51 7.85 3.52 2.00
N LEU A 52 6.59 3.75 1.62
CA LEU A 52 6.19 5.00 0.97
C LEU A 52 6.36 6.20 1.91
N VAL A 53 5.89 6.10 3.16
CA VAL A 53 6.00 7.20 4.14
C VAL A 53 7.46 7.54 4.42
N GLN A 54 8.34 6.55 4.54
CA GLN A 54 9.77 6.81 4.72
C GLN A 54 10.37 7.53 3.51
N PHE A 55 10.09 7.06 2.29
CA PHE A 55 10.54 7.73 1.06
C PHE A 55 10.07 9.18 1.00
N LEU A 56 8.81 9.40 1.31
CA LEU A 56 8.21 10.73 1.29
C LEU A 56 8.62 11.60 2.49
N SER A 57 9.17 11.08 3.58
CA SER A 57 9.67 11.89 4.72
C SER A 57 11.17 12.16 4.63
N GLN A 58 11.95 11.17 4.22
CA GLN A 58 13.42 11.20 4.23
C GLN A 58 14.07 11.39 2.85
N LYS A 59 13.26 11.50 1.78
CA LYS A 59 13.72 11.58 0.39
C LYS A 59 14.54 10.40 -0.11
N GLN A 60 14.51 9.28 0.61
CA GLN A 60 15.23 8.07 0.27
C GLN A 60 14.39 6.86 0.63
N TRP A 61 14.49 5.82 -0.19
CA TRP A 61 13.92 4.52 0.14
C TRP A 61 14.59 3.94 1.38
N MET A 62 13.94 2.94 1.98
CA MET A 62 14.52 2.26 3.14
C MET A 62 15.86 1.61 2.79
N TRP A 63 16.72 1.50 3.81
CA TRP A 63 17.97 0.76 3.68
C TRP A 63 17.73 -0.66 3.22
N ARG A 64 18.66 -1.16 2.39
CA ARG A 64 18.70 -2.57 2.02
C ARG A 64 18.99 -3.41 3.27
N TYR A 65 18.62 -4.68 3.20
CA TYR A 65 18.89 -5.64 4.27
C TYR A 65 20.38 -5.60 4.66
N GLY A 66 20.66 -5.38 5.95
CA GLY A 66 22.02 -5.27 6.48
C GLY A 66 22.77 -3.97 6.18
N GLN A 67 22.14 -2.95 5.58
CA GLN A 67 22.79 -1.67 5.19
C GLN A 67 22.24 -0.44 5.94
N GLY A 68 21.63 -0.63 7.11
CA GLY A 68 20.91 0.42 7.82
C GLY A 68 21.16 0.44 9.33
N PRO A 69 20.46 1.32 10.07
CA PRO A 69 20.40 1.26 11.52
C PRO A 69 19.83 -0.10 11.98
N ASP A 70 19.96 -0.39 13.27
CA ASP A 70 19.71 -1.71 13.86
C ASP A 70 18.36 -2.36 13.48
N TYR A 71 17.34 -1.57 13.09
CA TYR A 71 16.02 -2.05 12.68
C TYR A 71 15.53 -1.35 11.40
N CYS A 72 14.97 -2.08 10.45
CA CYS A 72 14.32 -1.58 9.24
C CYS A 72 12.80 -1.51 9.43
N LEU A 73 12.17 -0.42 8.98
CA LEU A 73 10.73 -0.19 9.21
C LEU A 73 9.82 -1.11 8.38
N ALA A 74 10.31 -1.62 7.25
CA ALA A 74 9.59 -2.52 6.35
C ALA A 74 10.13 -3.96 6.35
N LEU A 75 10.76 -4.39 7.45
CA LEU A 75 11.11 -5.79 7.65
C LEU A 75 10.44 -6.33 8.91
N GLU A 76 9.72 -7.43 8.75
CA GLU A 76 9.08 -8.13 9.86
C GLU A 76 10.14 -8.84 10.71
N GLY A 77 9.90 -8.87 12.03
CA GLY A 77 10.75 -9.59 12.97
C GLY A 77 12.06 -8.91 13.38
N GLU A 78 12.44 -7.76 12.79
CA GLU A 78 13.64 -7.04 13.25
C GLU A 78 13.44 -6.31 14.57
N TRP A 79 12.22 -5.85 14.84
CA TRP A 79 11.91 -5.06 16.04
C TRP A 79 11.69 -5.97 17.26
N PRO A 80 12.22 -5.61 18.44
CA PRO A 80 12.15 -6.47 19.62
C PRO A 80 10.71 -6.66 20.14
N ASN A 81 9.84 -5.67 19.91
CA ASN A 81 8.41 -5.73 20.24
C ASN A 81 7.65 -4.60 19.51
N TRP A 82 6.31 -4.66 19.57
CA TRP A 82 5.42 -3.71 18.91
C TRP A 82 5.53 -2.30 19.48
N SER A 83 5.62 -2.16 20.80
CA SER A 83 5.77 -0.86 21.45
C SER A 83 7.02 -0.13 20.96
N THR A 84 8.11 -0.86 20.76
CA THR A 84 9.37 -0.33 20.20
C THR A 84 9.20 0.00 18.73
N PHE A 85 8.59 -0.89 17.94
CA PHE A 85 8.29 -0.64 16.52
C PHE A 85 7.51 0.66 16.28
N TYR A 86 6.43 0.89 17.03
CA TYR A 86 5.66 2.13 16.90
C TYR A 86 6.46 3.31 17.41
N ARG A 87 6.94 3.28 18.66
CA ARG A 87 7.62 4.42 19.28
C ARG A 87 8.81 4.90 18.46
N GLU A 88 9.72 3.99 18.11
CA GLU A 88 10.97 4.33 17.43
C GLU A 88 10.79 4.48 15.93
N GLY A 89 9.88 3.72 15.33
CA GLY A 89 9.53 3.89 13.92
C GLY A 89 8.88 5.24 13.64
N ASN A 90 7.98 5.69 14.53
CA ASN A 90 7.39 7.01 14.48
C ASN A 90 8.46 8.08 14.65
N ALA A 91 9.30 7.98 15.69
CA ALA A 91 10.37 8.94 15.92
C ALA A 91 11.29 9.05 14.68
N ARG A 92 11.60 7.93 14.03
CA ARG A 92 12.43 7.94 12.81
C ARG A 92 11.75 8.62 11.61
N ILE A 93 10.45 8.40 11.42
CA ILE A 93 9.68 9.03 10.36
C ILE A 93 9.53 10.54 10.64
N SER A 94 9.22 10.90 11.89
CA SER A 94 9.04 12.30 12.34
C SER A 94 10.33 13.12 12.32
N ASN A 95 11.48 12.50 12.58
CA ASN A 95 12.80 13.15 12.54
C ASN A 95 13.42 13.19 11.12
N GLY A 96 12.61 13.08 10.07
CA GLY A 96 13.08 13.21 8.68
C GLY A 96 13.72 14.57 8.40
N THR A 97 14.59 14.63 7.38
CA THR A 97 15.45 15.78 7.10
C THR A 97 14.74 17.00 6.50
N ASP A 98 13.55 16.82 5.90
CA ASP A 98 12.92 17.84 5.04
C ASP A 98 11.41 18.04 5.30
N GLY A 99 10.96 17.84 6.54
CA GLY A 99 9.56 18.00 6.92
C GLY A 99 9.23 17.34 8.25
N VAL A 100 8.25 17.87 8.96
CA VAL A 100 7.69 17.15 10.12
C VAL A 100 6.65 16.17 9.58
N ALA A 101 6.92 14.88 9.74
CA ALA A 101 5.92 13.84 9.59
C ALA A 101 5.24 13.65 10.95
N GLU A 102 3.97 14.04 11.07
CA GLU A 102 3.22 13.88 12.31
C GLU A 102 2.32 12.66 12.19
N GLU A 103 2.52 11.66 13.05
CA GLU A 103 1.54 10.58 13.18
C GLU A 103 0.34 11.09 13.98
N LYS A 104 -0.87 10.98 13.43
CA LYS A 104 -2.12 11.44 14.05
C LYS A 104 -2.81 10.39 14.93
N CYS A 105 -2.25 9.18 15.03
CA CYS A 105 -2.88 8.04 15.71
C CYS A 105 -2.25 7.73 17.07
N ASP A 106 -3.09 7.38 18.06
CA ASP A 106 -2.71 6.62 19.26
C ASP A 106 -2.64 5.11 18.93
N CYS A 107 -1.81 4.75 17.96
CA CYS A 107 -1.73 3.39 17.47
C CYS A 107 -0.97 2.53 18.49
N TYR A 108 -1.71 1.71 19.22
CA TYR A 108 -1.16 0.81 20.23
C TYR A 108 -1.43 -0.65 19.86
N ARG A 109 -0.39 -1.47 19.98
CA ARG A 109 -0.48 -2.93 20.00
C ARG A 109 0.33 -3.42 21.19
N ALA A 110 -0.26 -4.28 22.01
CA ALA A 110 0.45 -4.80 23.18
C ALA A 110 1.57 -5.77 22.75
N ASP A 111 2.65 -5.77 23.53
CA ASP A 111 3.87 -6.52 23.24
C ASP A 111 3.71 -8.03 23.38
N ASP A 112 2.71 -8.49 24.14
CA ASP A 112 2.33 -9.90 24.26
C ASP A 112 1.70 -10.47 22.98
N GLY A 113 1.60 -9.64 21.94
CA GLY A 113 0.93 -9.98 20.68
C GLY A 113 -0.59 -10.09 20.84
N ASN A 114 -1.12 -9.90 22.05
CA ASN A 114 -2.54 -9.75 22.27
C ASN A 114 -2.94 -8.39 21.75
N TRP A 115 -3.92 -8.41 20.88
CA TRP A 115 -4.57 -7.22 20.39
C TRP A 115 -5.42 -6.70 21.54
N ALA A 116 -4.85 -5.87 22.42
CA ALA A 116 -5.60 -5.27 23.51
C ALA A 116 -6.76 -4.47 22.89
N ILE A 117 -7.96 -5.02 23.01
CA ILE A 117 -9.20 -4.46 22.51
C ILE A 117 -9.39 -3.13 23.23
N ASP A 118 -9.39 -2.01 22.51
CA ASP A 118 -10.03 -0.81 23.06
C ASP A 118 -11.52 -1.12 23.16
N ASN A 119 -11.95 -1.38 24.40
CA ASN A 119 -13.29 -1.80 24.78
C ASN A 119 -14.36 -0.73 24.52
N ARG A 120 -14.01 0.45 23.97
CA ARG A 120 -15.00 1.48 23.63
C ARG A 120 -15.76 1.21 22.33
N GLU A 121 -15.20 0.44 21.40
CA GLU A 121 -15.90 0.03 20.16
C GLU A 121 -15.65 -1.43 19.72
N GLY A 122 -14.86 -2.21 20.45
CA GLY A 122 -14.64 -3.63 20.12
C GLY A 122 -13.92 -3.86 18.79
N LYS A 123 -13.14 -2.89 18.30
CA LYS A 123 -12.48 -2.96 16.99
C LYS A 123 -10.98 -2.74 17.14
N ILE A 124 -10.24 -3.82 17.03
CA ILE A 124 -8.79 -3.80 16.82
C ILE A 124 -8.58 -3.16 15.44
N ARG A 125 -7.90 -2.02 15.41
CA ARG A 125 -7.53 -1.35 14.16
C ARG A 125 -6.15 -0.77 14.33
N GLU A 126 -5.17 -1.37 13.66
CA GLU A 126 -3.93 -0.64 13.39
C GLU A 126 -4.24 0.41 12.32
N ASN A 127 -4.42 1.65 12.77
CA ASN A 127 -4.87 2.78 11.96
C ASN A 127 -3.80 3.87 11.89
N ARG A 128 -2.69 3.61 11.20
CA ARG A 128 -1.62 4.62 11.14
C ARG A 128 -2.04 5.73 10.20
N GLU A 129 -1.85 6.98 10.61
CA GLU A 129 -2.07 8.15 9.75
C GLU A 129 -0.88 9.09 9.89
N PHE A 130 -0.15 9.33 8.80
CA PHE A 130 0.88 10.36 8.75
C PHE A 130 0.37 11.56 7.99
N THR A 131 0.53 12.74 8.59
CA THR A 131 0.48 14.02 7.90
C THR A 131 1.91 14.46 7.62
N LEU A 132 2.28 14.51 6.35
CA LEU A 132 3.58 15.05 5.94
C LEU A 132 3.41 16.55 5.65
N HIS A 133 4.14 17.39 6.38
CA HIS A 133 4.18 18.85 6.14
C HIS A 133 5.35 19.19 5.23
N HIS A 134 5.06 19.73 4.03
CA HIS A 134 6.10 20.16 3.08
C HIS A 134 6.68 21.54 3.41
N PHE A 135 7.97 21.72 3.09
CA PHE A 135 8.66 23.00 2.98
C PHE A 135 9.13 23.21 1.52
N PRO A 136 8.85 24.37 0.91
CA PRO A 136 8.98 24.57 -0.53
C PRO A 136 10.43 24.45 -1.02
N LEU A 137 10.62 23.68 -2.10
CA LEU A 137 11.79 23.84 -2.96
C LEU A 137 11.73 25.24 -3.58
N ASN A 138 12.75 26.06 -3.31
CA ASN A 138 12.97 27.36 -3.96
C ASN A 138 11.92 28.46 -3.68
N GLY A 139 11.46 28.62 -2.44
CA GLY A 139 10.82 29.87 -2.00
C GLY A 139 9.47 30.21 -2.65
N MET A 140 8.84 29.28 -3.37
CA MET A 140 7.50 29.48 -3.94
C MET A 140 6.42 28.90 -3.02
N THR A 141 5.76 29.83 -2.32
CA THR A 141 4.48 29.72 -1.58
C THR A 141 4.43 28.86 -0.30
N GLU A 142 3.91 29.50 0.75
CA GLU A 142 3.85 29.11 2.17
C GLU A 142 2.70 28.15 2.52
N HIS A 143 2.15 27.40 1.57
CA HIS A 143 1.04 26.52 1.87
C HIS A 143 1.56 25.14 2.26
N PRO A 144 1.35 24.69 3.52
CA PRO A 144 1.73 23.35 3.92
C PRO A 144 0.94 22.37 3.07
N VAL A 145 1.64 21.71 2.16
CA VAL A 145 1.10 20.54 1.47
C VAL A 145 0.82 19.50 2.53
N LYS A 146 -0.42 19.04 2.62
CA LYS A 146 -0.80 17.95 3.51
C LYS A 146 -0.95 16.69 2.67
N LEU A 147 -0.07 15.73 2.88
CA LEU A 147 -0.30 14.38 2.42
C LEU A 147 -0.76 13.57 3.63
N HIS A 148 -1.99 13.05 3.53
CA HIS A 148 -2.51 12.10 4.50
C HIS A 148 -2.25 10.70 3.93
N VAL A 149 -1.42 9.91 4.62
CA VAL A 149 -1.29 8.49 4.29
C VAL A 149 -1.84 7.68 5.44
N SER A 150 -2.90 6.91 5.20
CA SER A 150 -3.50 6.04 6.22
C SER A 150 -3.28 4.56 5.92
N TYR A 151 -3.10 3.73 6.95
CA TYR A 151 -3.12 2.27 6.83
C TYR A 151 -4.23 1.70 7.72
N PHE A 152 -5.03 0.80 7.17
CA PHE A 152 -6.07 0.07 7.90
C PHE A 152 -5.78 -1.43 7.86
N GLN A 153 -5.37 -1.99 8.99
CA GLN A 153 -5.21 -3.44 9.11
C GLN A 153 -6.55 -4.14 9.21
N VAL A 154 -6.72 -5.19 8.41
CA VAL A 154 -7.84 -6.12 8.50
C VAL A 154 -7.38 -7.46 9.06
N MET A 155 -7.58 -7.66 10.37
CA MET A 155 -7.32 -8.92 11.06
C MET A 155 -8.50 -9.24 11.99
N ASP A 156 -9.13 -10.40 11.78
CA ASP A 156 -10.12 -10.99 12.70
C ASP A 156 -9.60 -12.40 13.06
N ARG A 157 -8.86 -12.52 14.17
CA ARG A 157 -8.52 -13.83 14.76
C ARG A 157 -9.48 -14.00 15.94
N PRO A 158 -10.60 -14.73 15.81
CA PRO A 158 -10.49 -16.18 15.91
C PRO A 158 -11.57 -17.01 15.16
N THR A 159 -12.12 -16.57 14.03
CA THR A 159 -12.83 -17.45 13.09
C THR A 159 -12.59 -16.96 11.66
N PHE A 160 -11.52 -17.47 11.04
CA PHE A 160 -11.18 -17.22 9.64
C PHE A 160 -12.32 -17.58 8.66
N GLU A 161 -13.33 -18.32 9.11
CA GLU A 161 -14.41 -18.81 8.27
C GLU A 161 -15.30 -17.69 7.69
N GLN A 162 -15.44 -16.50 8.31
CA GLN A 162 -16.29 -15.40 7.76
C GLN A 162 -15.87 -13.96 8.15
N GLY A 163 -15.01 -13.75 9.15
CA GLY A 163 -14.73 -12.42 9.71
C GLY A 163 -13.84 -11.52 8.85
N GLY A 164 -12.79 -12.09 8.25
CA GLY A 164 -11.73 -11.34 7.55
C GLY A 164 -12.19 -10.62 6.28
N LEU A 165 -13.04 -11.27 5.47
CA LEU A 165 -13.54 -10.67 4.22
C LEU A 165 -14.53 -9.52 4.51
N ASN A 166 -15.42 -9.72 5.48
CA ASN A 166 -16.32 -8.67 5.95
C ASN A 166 -15.56 -7.49 6.56
N ALA A 167 -14.39 -7.72 7.14
CA ALA A 167 -13.59 -6.65 7.70
C ALA A 167 -13.05 -5.67 6.63
N LEU A 168 -12.76 -6.12 5.40
CA LEU A 168 -12.42 -5.20 4.31
C LEU A 168 -13.60 -4.34 3.87
N VAL A 169 -14.79 -4.93 3.77
CA VAL A 169 -16.02 -4.17 3.46
C VAL A 169 -16.28 -3.13 4.56
N ARG A 170 -16.07 -3.50 5.83
CA ARG A 170 -16.17 -2.55 6.96
C ARG A 170 -15.09 -1.47 6.90
N ALA A 171 -13.86 -1.82 6.52
CA ALA A 171 -12.77 -0.87 6.34
C ALA A 171 -13.10 0.13 5.23
N LEU A 172 -13.51 -0.35 4.05
CA LEU A 172 -13.98 0.48 2.93
C LEU A 172 -15.08 1.46 3.35
N LYS A 173 -16.12 0.98 4.02
CA LYS A 173 -17.20 1.85 4.53
C LYS A 173 -16.71 2.89 5.52
N HIS A 174 -15.69 2.57 6.32
CA HIS A 174 -15.13 3.48 7.29
C HIS A 174 -14.23 4.54 6.64
N VAL A 175 -13.37 4.16 5.71
CA VAL A 175 -12.47 5.10 5.00
C VAL A 175 -13.23 5.95 4.00
N GLY A 176 -14.34 5.46 3.46
CA GLY A 176 -15.25 6.20 2.59
C GLY A 176 -16.11 7.25 3.29
N HIS A 177 -15.76 7.67 4.51
CA HIS A 177 -16.57 8.61 5.26
C HIS A 177 -16.59 9.99 4.56
N PRO A 178 -17.77 10.62 4.33
CA PRO A 178 -17.88 11.83 3.52
C PRO A 178 -17.13 13.07 4.01
N ARG A 179 -16.71 13.10 5.29
CA ARG A 179 -15.99 14.25 5.86
C ARG A 179 -14.55 14.37 5.38
N THR A 180 -13.93 13.25 5.03
CA THR A 180 -12.52 13.15 4.62
C THR A 180 -12.41 12.06 3.56
N PRO A 181 -13.00 12.26 2.37
CA PRO A 181 -12.96 11.25 1.33
C PRO A 181 -11.50 11.06 0.85
N PRO A 182 -11.02 9.82 0.73
CA PRO A 182 -9.70 9.57 0.18
C PRO A 182 -9.66 9.92 -1.30
N ASP A 183 -8.55 10.49 -1.73
CA ASP A 183 -8.21 10.63 -3.14
C ASP A 183 -7.89 9.27 -3.74
N ALA A 184 -7.11 8.43 -3.05
CA ALA A 184 -6.75 7.11 -3.55
C ALA A 184 -6.90 6.04 -2.47
N ILE A 185 -7.40 4.86 -2.85
CA ILE A 185 -7.47 3.68 -1.98
C ILE A 185 -6.69 2.55 -2.65
N ILE A 186 -5.67 2.04 -1.97
CA ILE A 186 -4.89 0.86 -2.35
C ILE A 186 -5.32 -0.30 -1.46
N MET A 187 -5.81 -1.36 -2.09
CA MET A 187 -6.34 -2.54 -1.40
C MET A 187 -5.56 -3.80 -1.68
N ASN A 188 -5.45 -4.66 -0.67
CA ASN A 188 -4.93 -6.02 -0.79
C ASN A 188 -5.49 -6.90 0.33
N GLN A 189 -5.61 -8.20 0.07
CA GLN A 189 -6.11 -9.16 1.07
C GLN A 189 -5.53 -10.56 0.95
N GLY A 190 -4.98 -10.93 -0.21
CA GLY A 190 -5.05 -12.33 -0.63
C GLY A 190 -4.13 -13.28 0.15
N LEU A 191 -3.20 -12.77 0.97
CA LEU A 191 -2.42 -13.64 1.85
C LEU A 191 -3.32 -14.33 2.88
N TRP A 192 -4.27 -13.63 3.50
CA TRP A 192 -5.09 -14.26 4.54
C TRP A 192 -6.30 -15.00 3.98
N ALA A 193 -6.78 -14.59 2.80
CA ALA A 193 -7.88 -15.26 2.12
C ALA A 193 -7.56 -16.71 1.74
N MET A 194 -6.28 -17.05 1.55
CA MET A 194 -5.87 -18.41 1.16
C MET A 194 -5.93 -19.44 2.29
N PHE A 195 -6.05 -19.01 3.55
CA PHE A 195 -6.19 -19.88 4.71
C PHE A 195 -7.65 -20.24 5.03
N THR A 196 -8.60 -19.79 4.21
CA THR A 196 -9.99 -20.27 4.34
C THR A 196 -10.09 -21.61 3.61
N ASP A 197 -10.60 -22.64 4.29
CA ASP A 197 -10.78 -23.96 3.67
C ASP A 197 -11.99 -24.01 2.71
N THR A 198 -12.80 -22.94 2.65
CA THR A 198 -14.08 -22.84 1.93
C THR A 198 -14.00 -22.11 0.59
N ILE A 199 -12.95 -22.38 -0.20
CA ILE A 199 -12.52 -21.52 -1.33
C ILE A 199 -13.53 -21.39 -2.49
N THR A 200 -14.45 -22.29 -2.76
CA THR A 200 -14.89 -22.40 -4.18
C THR A 200 -16.00 -21.46 -4.64
N GLU A 201 -17.05 -21.21 -3.86
CA GLU A 201 -18.14 -20.30 -4.29
C GLU A 201 -18.21 -19.05 -3.42
N THR A 202 -17.89 -19.18 -2.13
CA THR A 202 -17.97 -18.04 -1.22
C THR A 202 -16.91 -16.98 -1.52
N LEU A 203 -15.69 -17.37 -1.89
CA LEU A 203 -14.59 -16.41 -1.97
C LEU A 203 -14.75 -15.42 -3.13
N GLU A 204 -15.18 -15.89 -4.30
CA GLU A 204 -15.49 -15.03 -5.45
C GLU A 204 -16.58 -14.00 -5.09
N ASP A 205 -17.69 -14.44 -4.48
CA ASP A 205 -18.78 -13.56 -4.04
C ASP A 205 -18.30 -12.49 -3.04
N HIS A 206 -17.37 -12.85 -2.15
CA HIS A 206 -16.78 -11.88 -1.24
C HIS A 206 -15.90 -10.86 -1.97
N PHE A 207 -15.06 -11.27 -2.92
CA PHE A 207 -14.27 -10.33 -3.71
C PHE A 207 -15.17 -9.42 -4.55
N ARG A 208 -16.23 -9.96 -5.17
CA ARG A 208 -17.27 -9.16 -5.84
C ARG A 208 -17.88 -8.14 -4.88
N THR A 209 -18.21 -8.54 -3.66
CA THR A 209 -18.75 -7.63 -2.64
C THR A 209 -17.77 -6.53 -2.26
N ILE A 210 -16.48 -6.84 -2.08
CA ILE A 210 -15.43 -5.87 -1.77
C ILE A 210 -15.25 -4.87 -2.93
N ILE A 211 -15.08 -5.39 -4.15
CA ILE A 211 -14.88 -4.62 -5.38
C ILE A 211 -16.08 -3.71 -5.63
N GLN A 212 -17.31 -4.23 -5.54
CA GLN A 212 -18.53 -3.44 -5.68
C GLN A 212 -18.67 -2.38 -4.58
N THR A 213 -18.29 -2.70 -3.33
CA THR A 213 -18.31 -1.72 -2.23
C THR A 213 -17.36 -0.55 -2.51
N GLY A 214 -16.14 -0.83 -2.95
CA GLY A 214 -15.19 0.23 -3.32
C GLY A 214 -15.66 1.02 -4.53
N SER A 215 -16.19 0.36 -5.58
CA SER A 215 -16.76 1.02 -6.76
C SER A 215 -17.93 1.94 -6.43
N ASN A 216 -18.82 1.51 -5.54
CA ASN A 216 -19.90 2.35 -5.03
C ASN A 216 -19.34 3.58 -4.33
N LEU A 217 -18.37 3.40 -3.44
CA LEU A 217 -17.71 4.50 -2.73
C LEU A 217 -17.09 5.51 -3.71
N ALA A 218 -16.30 5.05 -4.68
CA ALA A 218 -15.68 5.91 -5.68
C ALA A 218 -16.70 6.67 -6.55
N THR A 219 -17.80 6.01 -6.93
CA THR A 219 -18.88 6.65 -7.70
C THR A 219 -19.54 7.78 -6.90
N HIS A 220 -19.75 7.60 -5.59
CA HIS A 220 -20.34 8.62 -4.74
C HIS A 220 -19.39 9.79 -4.46
N GLN A 221 -18.09 9.51 -4.29
CA GLN A 221 -17.07 10.52 -3.98
C GLN A 221 -16.52 11.23 -5.23
N ARG A 222 -16.78 10.68 -6.43
CA ARG A 222 -16.39 11.15 -7.77
C ARG A 222 -14.89 11.34 -8.03
N SER A 223 -14.06 11.54 -7.02
CA SER A 223 -12.62 11.77 -7.15
C SER A 223 -11.77 10.64 -6.59
N THR A 224 -12.35 9.57 -6.04
CA THR A 224 -11.56 8.50 -5.43
C THR A 224 -11.10 7.48 -6.47
N HIS A 225 -9.79 7.29 -6.58
CA HIS A 225 -9.17 6.27 -7.41
C HIS A 225 -8.96 4.98 -6.61
N LEU A 226 -9.34 3.86 -7.21
CA LEU A 226 -9.24 2.56 -6.58
C LEU A 226 -8.11 1.77 -7.22
N PHE A 227 -7.25 1.20 -6.38
CA PHE A 227 -6.15 0.34 -6.78
C PHE A 227 -6.30 -1.00 -6.10
N TRP A 228 -6.32 -2.07 -6.88
CA TRP A 228 -6.18 -3.42 -6.37
C TRP A 228 -4.73 -3.88 -6.52
N LYS A 229 -4.07 -4.13 -5.40
CA LYS A 229 -2.73 -4.73 -5.36
C LYS A 229 -2.86 -6.25 -5.28
N THR A 230 -2.37 -6.95 -6.29
CA THR A 230 -2.31 -8.42 -6.28
C THR A 230 -1.45 -8.91 -5.12
N THR A 231 -1.70 -10.13 -4.67
CA THR A 231 -0.96 -10.69 -3.54
C THR A 231 0.41 -11.11 -4.00
N THR A 232 1.45 -10.64 -3.30
CA THR A 232 2.84 -10.99 -3.60
C THR A 232 3.05 -12.50 -3.52
N THR A 233 4.08 -12.97 -4.21
CA THR A 233 4.59 -14.34 -4.00
C THR A 233 4.88 -14.57 -2.52
N THR A 234 4.86 -15.83 -2.09
CA THR A 234 5.35 -16.27 -0.78
C THR A 234 6.31 -17.45 -0.97
N LEU A 235 7.19 -17.70 -0.01
CA LEU A 235 8.02 -18.89 -0.01
C LEU A 235 7.46 -19.95 0.95
N GLY A 236 7.87 -21.20 0.73
CA GLY A 236 7.57 -22.31 1.62
C GLY A 236 6.12 -22.80 1.57
N SER A 237 5.72 -23.55 2.59
CA SER A 237 4.44 -24.27 2.63
C SER A 237 3.27 -23.45 3.18
N ILE A 238 3.46 -22.14 3.42
CA ILE A 238 2.46 -21.28 4.05
C ILE A 238 1.20 -21.24 3.19
N ALA A 239 1.36 -21.20 1.88
CA ALA A 239 0.28 -21.47 0.96
C ALA A 239 0.77 -22.13 -0.32
N PRO A 240 0.01 -23.10 -0.87
CA PRO A 240 0.30 -23.65 -2.19
C PRO A 240 0.31 -22.54 -3.23
N GLU A 241 1.38 -22.44 -4.02
CA GLU A 241 1.54 -21.43 -5.05
C GLU A 241 0.36 -21.42 -6.05
N GLU A 242 -0.14 -22.61 -6.40
CA GLU A 242 -1.32 -22.77 -7.26
C GLU A 242 -2.57 -22.09 -6.69
N LYS A 243 -2.81 -22.18 -5.36
CA LYS A 243 -3.95 -21.52 -4.71
C LYS A 243 -3.79 -20.00 -4.73
N LEU A 244 -2.58 -19.51 -4.48
CA LEU A 244 -2.27 -18.08 -4.52
C LEU A 244 -2.46 -17.51 -5.94
N GLU A 245 -2.01 -18.26 -6.93
CA GLU A 245 -2.17 -17.89 -8.33
C GLU A 245 -3.64 -17.86 -8.72
N GLN A 246 -4.40 -18.93 -8.43
CA GLN A 246 -5.83 -18.99 -8.68
C GLN A 246 -6.57 -17.82 -8.01
N LEU A 247 -6.25 -17.51 -6.76
CA LEU A 247 -6.85 -16.38 -6.04
C LEU A 247 -6.59 -15.04 -6.73
N ASN A 248 -5.36 -14.79 -7.19
CA ASN A 248 -5.04 -13.58 -7.93
C ASN A 248 -5.83 -13.55 -9.26
N GLN A 249 -5.86 -14.65 -10.01
CA GLN A 249 -6.59 -14.72 -11.29
C GLN A 249 -8.09 -14.48 -11.12
N ASP A 250 -8.71 -15.05 -10.09
CA ASP A 250 -10.12 -14.82 -9.80
C ASP A 250 -10.41 -13.35 -9.51
N VAL A 251 -9.58 -12.70 -8.71
CA VAL A 251 -9.74 -11.26 -8.47
C VAL A 251 -9.54 -10.45 -9.75
N LEU A 252 -8.52 -10.76 -10.56
CA LEU A 252 -8.28 -10.05 -11.81
C LEU A 252 -9.46 -10.15 -12.77
N ARG A 253 -10.07 -11.34 -12.90
CA ARG A 253 -11.30 -11.54 -13.67
C ARG A 253 -12.46 -10.65 -13.17
N ILE A 254 -12.66 -10.56 -11.85
CA ILE A 254 -13.71 -9.69 -11.29
C ILE A 254 -13.41 -8.19 -11.55
N LEU A 255 -12.14 -7.80 -11.51
CA LEU A 255 -11.72 -6.42 -11.81
C LEU A 255 -11.94 -6.06 -13.28
N GLU A 256 -11.75 -7.00 -14.22
CA GLU A 256 -12.05 -6.80 -15.65
C GLU A 256 -13.53 -6.48 -15.89
N GLU A 257 -14.42 -7.00 -15.05
CA GLU A 257 -15.85 -6.69 -15.07
C GLU A 257 -16.18 -5.33 -14.41
N THR A 258 -15.22 -4.71 -13.71
CA THR A 258 -15.42 -3.50 -12.89
C THR A 258 -14.40 -2.39 -13.22
N PRO A 259 -14.66 -1.55 -14.24
CA PRO A 259 -13.65 -0.66 -14.85
C PRO A 259 -13.15 0.50 -13.96
N LEU A 260 -13.66 0.64 -12.73
CA LEU A 260 -13.25 1.69 -11.78
C LEU A 260 -11.95 1.37 -11.03
N TRP A 261 -11.43 0.14 -11.16
CA TRP A 261 -10.24 -0.31 -10.45
C TRP A 261 -9.01 -0.35 -11.35
N SER A 262 -7.93 0.24 -10.86
CA SER A 262 -6.59 0.07 -11.44
C SER A 262 -5.90 -1.14 -10.79
N ARG A 263 -5.10 -1.86 -11.58
CA ARG A 263 -4.33 -3.03 -11.12
C ARG A 263 -2.90 -2.63 -10.76
N LEU A 264 -2.46 -2.95 -9.55
CA LEU A 264 -1.07 -2.91 -9.11
C LEU A 264 -0.56 -4.36 -8.99
N ASP A 265 0.17 -4.83 -9.99
CA ASP A 265 0.52 -6.25 -10.07
C ASP A 265 1.79 -6.63 -9.28
N ALA A 266 1.67 -6.63 -7.95
CA ALA A 266 2.76 -7.01 -7.05
C ALA A 266 3.15 -8.50 -7.16
N ARG A 267 2.22 -9.38 -7.56
CA ARG A 267 2.50 -10.79 -7.87
C ARG A 267 3.51 -10.91 -8.99
N GLN A 268 3.26 -10.25 -10.13
CA GLN A 268 4.18 -10.29 -11.28
C GLN A 268 5.58 -9.79 -10.90
N ILE A 269 5.68 -8.66 -10.18
CA ILE A 269 6.96 -8.10 -9.71
C ILE A 269 7.75 -9.14 -8.91
N THR A 270 7.10 -9.81 -7.97
CA THR A 270 7.76 -10.79 -7.10
C THR A 270 8.07 -12.10 -7.83
N GLN A 271 7.21 -12.54 -8.76
CA GLN A 271 7.47 -13.73 -9.58
C GLN A 271 8.68 -13.53 -10.49
N ASP A 272 8.78 -12.37 -11.14
CA ASP A 272 9.91 -12.07 -12.04
C ASP A 272 11.23 -12.02 -11.29
N ALA A 273 11.24 -11.45 -10.08
CA ALA A 273 12.43 -11.41 -9.26
C ALA A 273 12.84 -12.83 -8.78
N LEU A 274 11.89 -13.70 -8.43
CA LEU A 274 12.18 -15.10 -8.09
C LEU A 274 12.68 -15.90 -9.31
N ASN A 275 12.11 -15.68 -10.48
CA ASN A 275 12.58 -16.29 -11.74
C ASN A 275 14.04 -15.90 -12.04
N GLN A 276 14.44 -14.69 -11.63
CA GLN A 276 15.82 -14.21 -11.69
C GLN A 276 16.70 -14.68 -10.52
N LYS A 277 16.19 -15.57 -9.66
CA LYS A 277 16.87 -16.12 -8.48
C LYS A 277 17.28 -15.06 -7.46
N LEU A 278 16.56 -13.94 -7.40
CA LEU A 278 16.77 -12.92 -6.38
C LEU A 278 16.18 -13.41 -5.06
N ASN A 279 16.91 -13.20 -3.95
CA ASN A 279 16.34 -13.43 -2.64
C ASN A 279 15.42 -12.26 -2.28
N LEU A 280 14.13 -12.55 -2.16
CA LEU A 280 13.12 -11.56 -1.84
C LEU A 280 12.75 -11.51 -0.37
N TYR A 281 13.27 -12.39 0.49
CA TYR A 281 12.80 -12.50 1.87
C TYR A 281 13.95 -12.54 2.87
N GLY A 282 13.67 -12.05 4.07
CA GLY A 282 14.59 -12.12 5.20
C GLY A 282 14.71 -13.55 5.75
N PRO A 283 15.74 -13.83 6.57
CA PRO A 283 15.87 -15.13 7.23
C PRO A 283 14.66 -15.44 8.11
N GLY A 284 13.98 -16.56 7.84
CA GLY A 284 12.86 -17.05 8.67
C GLY A 284 11.51 -16.37 8.39
N ASP A 285 11.45 -15.40 7.49
CA ASP A 285 10.20 -14.84 6.98
C ASP A 285 9.99 -15.29 5.53
N TRP A 286 8.82 -15.83 5.23
CA TRP A 286 8.46 -16.30 3.89
C TRP A 286 7.23 -15.59 3.33
N ILE A 287 6.73 -14.62 4.07
CA ILE A 287 5.51 -13.86 3.77
C ILE A 287 5.88 -12.45 3.36
N HIS A 288 6.67 -11.74 4.17
CA HIS A 288 6.94 -10.32 3.95
C HIS A 288 8.21 -10.17 3.12
N PRO A 289 8.10 -9.60 1.91
CA PRO A 289 9.27 -9.35 1.09
C PRO A 289 10.19 -8.30 1.74
N ILE A 290 11.47 -8.29 1.34
CA ILE A 290 12.44 -7.29 1.75
C ILE A 290 12.04 -5.88 1.25
N PRO A 291 12.53 -4.80 1.88
CA PRO A 291 12.17 -3.42 1.54
C PRO A 291 12.30 -3.04 0.05
N LEU A 292 13.24 -3.64 -0.68
CA LEU A 292 13.41 -3.41 -2.12
C LEU A 292 12.15 -3.74 -2.93
N VAL A 293 11.41 -4.78 -2.55
CA VAL A 293 10.18 -5.17 -3.26
C VAL A 293 9.10 -4.13 -3.03
N TYR A 294 8.97 -3.60 -1.81
CA TYR A 294 8.02 -2.52 -1.50
C TYR A 294 8.36 -1.23 -2.23
N GLU A 295 9.65 -0.90 -2.41
CA GLU A 295 10.09 0.20 -3.28
C GLU A 295 9.55 0.01 -4.71
N GLN A 296 9.75 -1.16 -5.33
CA GLN A 296 9.27 -1.38 -6.71
C GLN A 296 7.74 -1.31 -6.83
N ILE A 297 7.01 -1.82 -5.85
CA ILE A 297 5.54 -1.73 -5.82
C ILE A 297 5.09 -0.26 -5.66
N ASN A 298 5.79 0.52 -4.83
CA ASN A 298 5.48 1.93 -4.64
C ASN A 298 5.87 2.79 -5.85
N ASP A 299 6.97 2.50 -6.54
CA ASP A 299 7.31 3.12 -7.82
C ASP A 299 6.19 2.91 -8.84
N LEU A 300 5.65 1.69 -8.93
CA LEU A 300 4.51 1.38 -9.80
C LEU A 300 3.27 2.18 -9.40
N PHE A 301 2.93 2.21 -8.11
CA PHE A 301 1.81 3.01 -7.61
C PHE A 301 1.96 4.49 -7.95
N LEU A 302 3.13 5.07 -7.68
CA LEU A 302 3.42 6.48 -7.96
C LEU A 302 3.30 6.78 -9.44
N ASN A 303 3.76 5.89 -10.32
CA ASN A 303 3.57 6.05 -11.76
C ASN A 303 2.10 6.12 -12.17
N PHE A 304 1.23 5.28 -11.61
CA PHE A 304 -0.21 5.39 -11.87
C PHE A 304 -0.82 6.65 -11.27
N ALA A 305 -0.48 6.98 -10.02
CA ALA A 305 -1.09 8.09 -9.30
C ALA A 305 -0.69 9.46 -9.86
N CYS A 306 0.52 9.57 -10.41
CA CYS A 306 1.17 10.85 -10.71
C CYS A 306 1.38 11.17 -12.19
N GLN A 307 1.25 10.22 -13.12
CA GLN A 307 1.54 10.52 -14.51
C GLN A 307 0.43 11.33 -15.21
N PRO A 308 0.77 12.48 -15.84
CA PRO A 308 -0.20 13.42 -16.41
C PRO A 308 -0.77 13.00 -17.78
N GLU A 309 -0.19 11.99 -18.45
CA GLU A 309 -0.71 11.47 -19.72
C GLU A 309 -1.73 10.34 -19.48
N VAL A 310 -1.59 9.62 -18.37
CA VAL A 310 -2.57 8.65 -17.87
C VAL A 310 -3.65 9.34 -17.02
N ASN A 311 -3.47 10.64 -16.72
CA ASN A 311 -4.17 11.47 -15.73
C ASN A 311 -5.57 10.96 -15.40
N ILE A 312 -5.57 10.01 -14.45
CA ILE A 312 -6.77 9.30 -14.03
C ILE A 312 -7.73 10.33 -13.42
N TRP A 313 -7.19 11.39 -12.81
CA TRP A 313 -7.89 12.54 -12.24
C TRP A 313 -8.44 13.53 -13.28
N GLY A 314 -7.84 13.58 -14.47
CA GLY A 314 -8.18 14.55 -15.53
C GLY A 314 -9.19 14.03 -16.54
N LEU A 315 -9.33 12.70 -16.69
CA LEU A 315 -10.22 12.09 -17.67
C LEU A 315 -11.70 12.22 -17.31
N GLN A 316 -12.08 12.24 -16.02
CA GLN A 316 -13.48 12.43 -15.60
C GLN A 316 -14.03 13.84 -15.89
N GLN A 317 -13.19 14.88 -15.95
CA GLN A 317 -13.68 16.23 -16.24
C GLN A 317 -14.02 16.45 -17.73
N ARG A 318 -13.43 15.67 -18.66
CA ARG A 318 -13.67 15.88 -20.10
C ARG A 318 -14.94 15.19 -20.61
N THR A 319 -15.39 14.11 -19.99
CA THR A 319 -16.61 13.39 -20.41
C THR A 319 -17.89 14.15 -20.07
N GLU A 320 -17.92 14.90 -18.96
CA GLU A 320 -19.08 15.72 -18.58
C GLU A 320 -19.24 16.98 -19.46
N LEU A 321 -18.14 17.54 -20.00
CA LEU A 321 -18.20 18.71 -20.88
C LEU A 321 -18.77 18.39 -22.28
N HIS A 322 -18.68 17.14 -22.76
CA HIS A 322 -19.16 16.79 -24.10
C HIS A 322 -20.61 16.28 -24.16
N HIS A 323 -21.21 15.87 -23.04
CA HIS A 323 -22.63 15.46 -23.02
C HIS A 323 -23.63 16.62 -22.84
N GLY A 324 -23.16 17.84 -22.59
CA GLY A 324 -24.00 19.04 -22.43
C GLY A 324 -24.26 19.85 -23.71
N MET A 325 -23.67 19.49 -24.86
CA MET A 325 -23.69 20.34 -26.07
C MET A 325 -24.40 19.74 -27.30
N SER A 326 -25.11 18.61 -27.17
CA SER A 326 -25.67 17.90 -28.33
C SER A 326 -27.21 17.87 -28.44
N GLN A 327 -27.94 18.84 -27.87
CA GLN A 327 -29.40 18.94 -28.03
C GLN A 327 -29.90 20.38 -28.25
N GLN A 328 -29.31 21.09 -29.21
CA GLN A 328 -29.98 22.22 -29.85
C GLN A 328 -29.70 22.16 -31.35
N HIS A 329 -30.57 21.49 -32.11
CA HIS A 329 -30.95 21.85 -33.47
C HIS A 329 -32.27 21.18 -33.86
#